data_AF-A0A1E9HD05-F1
#
_entry.id   AF-A0A1E9HD05-F1
#
_cell.length_a   1.000
_cell.length_b   1.000
_cell.length_c   1.000
_cell.angle_alpha   90.00
_cell.angle_beta   90.00
_cell.angle_gamma   90.00
#
_symmetry.space_group_name_H-M   'P 1'
#
loop_
_entity.id
_entity.type
_entity.pdbx_description
1 polymer ?
#
loop_
_entity_poly.entity_id
_entity_poly.type
_entity_poly.pdbx_seq_one_letter_code
_entity_poly.pdbx_strand_id
1 'polypeptide(L)'
;MAELSRLTRTCVPISEIADRDTASVAGTIRSITRSAHGANPTFDCIVSDDTGEVRVRFLGVREVSGLLPGRPVAVHGKFCLLGGEMVTLSPAYTLLRRVPLSAVR
;
A
#
# COMPACT_ATOMS: atom_id res chain seq x y z
N MET A 1 -0.80 -21.98 -0.14
CA MET A 1 0.63 -21.70 0.11
C MET A 1 1.39 -21.14 -1.10
N ALA A 2 0.92 -21.32 -2.35
CA ALA A 2 1.59 -20.77 -3.54
C ALA A 2 1.30 -19.28 -3.84
N GLU A 3 0.24 -18.70 -3.27
CA GLU A 3 -0.17 -17.30 -3.50
C GLU A 3 0.74 -16.27 -2.80
N LEU A 4 1.18 -16.59 -1.57
CA LEU A 4 2.00 -15.74 -0.70
C LEU A 4 3.40 -15.44 -1.28
N SER A 5 3.91 -16.32 -2.13
CA SER A 5 5.20 -16.17 -2.81
C SER A 5 5.14 -15.26 -4.04
N ARG A 6 3.95 -14.94 -4.57
CA ARG A 6 3.82 -14.14 -5.80
C ARG A 6 3.84 -12.64 -5.56
N LEU A 7 3.33 -12.16 -4.42
CA LEU A 7 3.29 -10.73 -4.09
C LEU A 7 4.68 -10.18 -3.68
N THR A 8 5.62 -11.07 -3.32
CA THR A 8 7.02 -10.73 -3.06
C THR A 8 7.91 -10.82 -4.31
N ARG A 9 7.34 -11.09 -5.50
CA ARG A 9 8.10 -11.04 -6.74
C ARG A 9 8.39 -9.57 -7.04
N THR A 10 9.61 -9.17 -6.68
CA THR A 10 10.28 -7.90 -7.04
C THR A 10 9.39 -6.68 -6.83
N CYS A 11 9.37 -6.17 -5.61
CA CYS A 11 8.90 -4.81 -5.40
C CYS A 11 9.87 -3.84 -6.08
N VAL A 12 9.34 -2.85 -6.79
CA VAL A 12 10.12 -1.72 -7.31
C VAL A 12 10.11 -0.59 -6.28
N PRO A 13 11.11 0.31 -6.30
CA PRO A 13 11.02 1.56 -5.57
C PRO A 13 9.79 2.36 -6.00
N ILE A 14 9.12 3.03 -5.07
CA ILE A 14 7.93 3.84 -5.37
C ILE A 14 8.23 4.91 -6.42
N SER A 15 9.44 5.50 -6.42
CA SER A 15 9.84 6.50 -7.42
C SER A 15 9.91 5.97 -8.86
N GLU A 16 10.01 4.66 -9.04
CA GLU A 16 10.14 4.02 -10.37
C GLU A 16 8.79 3.57 -10.95
N ILE A 17 7.69 3.75 -10.22
CA ILE A 17 6.36 3.39 -10.72
C ILE A 17 6.00 4.30 -11.91
N ALA A 18 5.75 3.67 -13.05
CA ALA A 18 5.23 4.36 -14.22
C ALA A 18 3.72 4.62 -14.11
N ASP A 19 3.25 5.73 -14.68
CA ASP A 19 1.81 6.01 -14.77
C ASP A 19 1.09 4.91 -15.57
N ARG A 20 -0.08 4.49 -15.08
CA ARG A 20 -0.96 3.46 -15.64
C ARG A 20 -0.34 2.06 -15.73
N ASP A 21 0.70 1.78 -14.95
CA ASP A 21 1.37 0.48 -14.92
C ASP A 21 0.95 -0.41 -13.74
N THR A 22 1.11 -1.72 -13.89
CA THR A 22 0.89 -2.70 -12.82
C THR A 22 2.21 -3.07 -12.17
N ALA A 23 2.34 -2.75 -10.88
CA ALA A 23 3.58 -2.94 -10.15
C ALA A 23 3.32 -3.54 -8.77
N SER A 24 4.40 -3.98 -8.13
CA SER A 24 4.44 -4.30 -6.70
C SER A 24 5.36 -3.31 -6.01
N VAL A 25 4.93 -2.78 -4.86
CA VAL A 25 5.79 -1.95 -3.99
C VAL A 25 5.70 -2.41 -2.55
N ALA A 26 6.75 -2.18 -1.79
CA ALA A 26 6.77 -2.44 -0.36
C ALA A 26 7.18 -1.19 0.40
N GLY A 27 6.50 -0.92 1.50
CA GLY A 27 6.77 0.25 2.32
C GLY A 27 6.11 0.15 3.68
N THR A 28 6.06 1.28 4.37
CA THR A 28 5.37 1.42 5.66
C THR A 28 4.16 2.31 5.50
N ILE A 29 3.06 1.92 6.14
CA ILE A 29 1.86 2.76 6.17
C ILE A 29 2.14 3.99 7.04
N ARG A 30 2.14 5.18 6.45
CA ARG A 30 2.37 6.46 7.13
C ARG A 30 1.12 6.97 7.83
N SER A 31 0.00 6.94 7.12
CA SER A 31 -1.26 7.50 7.59
C SER A 31 -2.44 6.74 7.00
N ILE A 32 -3.60 6.92 7.62
CA ILE A 32 -4.88 6.41 7.14
C ILE A 32 -5.90 7.55 7.14
N THR A 33 -6.78 7.57 6.15
CA THR A 33 -7.92 8.49 6.07
C THR A 33 -9.17 7.67 5.80
N ARG A 34 -10.25 7.97 6.50
CA ARG A 34 -11.55 7.33 6.32
C ARG A 34 -12.51 8.37 5.80
N SER A 35 -13.41 8.01 4.89
CA SER A 35 -14.43 8.95 4.45
C SER A 35 -15.28 9.42 5.63
N ALA A 36 -15.83 10.64 5.53
CA ALA A 36 -16.73 11.17 6.54
C ALA A 36 -18.04 10.34 6.62
N HIS A 37 -18.79 10.53 7.71
CA HIS A 37 -20.15 9.99 7.80
C HIS A 37 -21.05 10.64 6.73
N GLY A 38 -21.93 9.85 6.11
CA GLY A 38 -22.81 10.30 5.02
C GLY A 38 -22.19 10.33 3.63
N ALA A 39 -20.86 10.32 3.50
CA ALA A 39 -20.18 10.15 2.22
C ALA A 39 -20.10 8.66 1.82
N ASN A 40 -19.88 8.41 0.53
CA ASN A 40 -19.57 7.06 0.04
C ASN A 40 -18.38 6.48 0.83
N PRO A 41 -18.46 5.23 1.31
CA PRO A 41 -17.38 4.61 2.08
C PRO A 41 -16.07 4.56 1.30
N THR A 42 -15.02 5.17 1.83
CA THR A 42 -13.64 4.97 1.36
C THR A 42 -12.69 4.84 2.53
N PHE A 43 -11.63 4.07 2.30
CA PHE A 43 -10.48 3.94 3.18
C PHE A 43 -9.22 4.19 2.36
N ASP A 44 -8.45 5.18 2.76
CA ASP A 44 -7.20 5.54 2.14
C ASP A 44 -6.05 5.26 3.11
N CYS A 45 -4.94 4.76 2.60
CA CYS A 45 -3.68 4.80 3.32
C CYS A 45 -2.54 5.31 2.44
N ILE A 46 -1.60 6.01 3.07
CA ILE A 46 -0.36 6.41 2.42
C ILE A 46 0.69 5.36 2.77
N VAL A 47 1.31 4.77 1.75
CA VAL A 47 2.43 3.84 1.88
C VAL A 47 3.67 4.54 1.38
N SER A 48 4.72 4.58 2.20
CA SER A 48 6.00 5.22 1.84
C SER A 48 7.16 4.24 1.98
N ASP A 49 8.14 4.37 1.09
CA ASP A 49 9.49 3.84 1.22
C ASP A 49 10.50 4.99 1.26
N ASP A 50 11.79 4.71 1.09
CA ASP A 50 12.84 5.74 1.08
C ASP A 50 12.85 6.59 -0.20
N THR A 51 12.05 6.24 -1.20
CA THR A 51 12.07 6.84 -2.55
C THR A 51 10.81 7.65 -2.86
N GLY A 52 9.70 7.38 -2.19
CA GLY A 52 8.47 8.13 -2.39
C GLY A 52 7.27 7.59 -1.62
N GLU A 53 6.09 8.08 -2.00
CA GLU A 53 4.83 7.70 -1.40
C GLU A 53 3.78 7.36 -2.46
N VAL A 54 2.92 6.40 -2.15
CA VAL A 54 1.72 6.07 -2.93
C VAL A 54 0.48 6.13 -2.05
N ARG A 55 -0.64 6.56 -2.63
CA ARG A 55 -1.95 6.42 -2.03
C ARG A 55 -2.59 5.11 -2.45
N VAL A 56 -2.95 4.32 -1.45
CA VAL A 56 -3.77 3.11 -1.63
C VAL A 56 -5.18 3.43 -1.18
N ARG A 57 -6.14 3.37 -2.10
CA ARG A 57 -7.55 3.69 -1.81
C ARG A 57 -8.44 2.48 -2.02
N PHE A 58 -9.11 2.06 -0.97
CA PHE A 58 -10.18 1.06 -1.01
C PHE A 58 -11.53 1.75 -1.06
N LEU A 59 -12.34 1.35 -2.05
CA LEU A 59 -13.69 1.87 -2.24
C LEU A 59 -14.71 0.94 -1.58
N GLY A 60 -15.82 1.49 -1.07
CA GLY A 60 -16.93 0.72 -0.49
C GLY A 60 -16.70 0.25 0.94
N VAL A 61 -15.54 0.55 1.54
CA VAL A 61 -15.18 0.15 2.91
C VAL A 61 -14.66 1.33 3.71
N ARG A 62 -14.83 1.31 5.04
CA ARG A 62 -14.29 2.33 5.98
C ARG A 62 -13.08 1.85 6.77
N GLU A 63 -12.85 0.55 6.76
CA GLU A 63 -11.73 -0.10 7.43
C GLU A 63 -11.26 -1.27 6.58
N VAL A 64 -9.94 -1.50 6.59
CA VAL A 64 -9.31 -2.66 5.97
C VAL A 64 -8.40 -3.29 7.02
N SER A 65 -8.55 -4.60 7.20
CA SER A 65 -7.91 -5.31 8.31
C SER A 65 -6.39 -5.19 8.28
N GLY A 66 -5.82 -4.71 9.39
CA GLY A 66 -4.38 -4.63 9.61
C GLY A 66 -3.64 -3.52 8.85
N LEU A 67 -4.30 -2.76 7.98
CA LEU A 67 -3.75 -1.55 7.39
C LEU A 67 -3.79 -0.40 8.40
N LEU A 68 -2.76 -0.33 9.24
CA LEU A 68 -2.62 0.65 10.32
C LEU A 68 -1.30 1.41 10.19
N PRO A 69 -1.22 2.68 10.66
CA PRO A 69 0.04 3.41 10.68
C PRO A 69 1.18 2.62 11.35
N GLY A 70 2.37 2.69 10.76
CA GLY A 70 3.58 1.98 11.21
C GLY A 70 3.65 0.50 10.80
N ARG A 71 2.63 -0.06 10.13
CA ARG A 71 2.69 -1.45 9.63
C ARG A 71 3.43 -1.51 8.29
N PRO A 72 4.39 -2.44 8.13
CA PRO A 72 4.98 -2.70 6.83
C PRO A 72 4.02 -3.51 5.96
N VAL A 73 3.93 -3.15 4.69
CA VAL A 73 2.96 -3.71 3.74
C VAL A 73 3.58 -3.79 2.35
N ALA A 74 3.25 -4.85 1.61
CA ALA A 74 3.44 -4.92 0.17
C ALA A 74 2.10 -4.72 -0.53
N VAL A 75 2.08 -3.91 -1.59
CA VAL A 75 0.89 -3.55 -2.36
C VAL A 75 1.14 -3.91 -3.81
N HIS A 76 0.19 -4.61 -4.43
CA HIS A 76 0.23 -4.98 -5.82
C HIS A 76 -1.06 -4.58 -6.52
N GLY A 77 -0.92 -3.80 -7.59
CA GLY A 77 -2.07 -3.33 -8.35
C GLY A 77 -1.66 -2.42 -9.48
N LYS A 78 -2.67 -1.89 -10.16
CA LYS A 78 -2.49 -0.85 -11.16
C LYS A 78 -2.34 0.50 -10.48
N PHE A 79 -1.28 1.21 -10.82
CA PHE A 79 -0.97 2.55 -10.32
C PHE A 79 -1.25 3.59 -11.41
N CYS A 80 -1.76 4.75 -10.99
CA CYS A 80 -2.06 5.88 -11.86
C CYS A 80 -1.60 7.17 -11.20
N LEU A 81 -0.98 8.06 -11.96
CA LEU A 81 -0.65 9.40 -11.52
C LEU A 81 -1.89 10.29 -11.63
N LEU A 82 -2.42 10.74 -10.49
CA LEU A 82 -3.61 11.59 -10.41
C LEU A 82 -3.27 12.85 -9.61
N GLY A 83 -3.27 14.02 -10.27
CA GLY A 83 -2.98 15.29 -9.59
C GLY A 83 -1.60 15.36 -8.94
N GLY A 84 -0.62 14.62 -9.49
CA GLY A 84 0.75 14.54 -8.95
C GLY A 84 0.94 13.48 -7.86
N GLU A 85 -0.11 12.77 -7.46
CA GLU A 85 -0.04 11.67 -6.49
C GLU A 85 -0.11 10.33 -7.22
N MET A 86 0.75 9.39 -6.86
CA MET A 86 0.68 8.02 -7.37
C MET A 86 -0.38 7.25 -6.59
N VAL A 87 -1.44 6.79 -7.28
CA VAL A 87 -2.63 6.19 -6.65
C VAL A 87 -2.89 4.79 -7.19
N THR A 88 -3.28 3.87 -6.32
CA THR A 88 -3.86 2.58 -6.71
C THR A 88 -5.21 2.36 -6.01
N LEU A 89 -6.14 1.73 -6.73
CA LEU A 89 -7.51 1.50 -6.26
C LEU A 89 -7.74 0.03 -5.94
N SER A 90 -8.23 -0.24 -4.73
CA SER A 90 -8.54 -1.55 -4.17
C SER A 90 -7.53 -2.65 -4.55
N PRO A 91 -6.21 -2.41 -4.37
CA PRO A 91 -5.18 -3.36 -4.79
C PRO A 91 -5.18 -4.60 -3.90
N ALA A 92 -4.44 -5.62 -4.35
CA ALA A 92 -4.01 -6.69 -3.45
C ALA A 92 -2.96 -6.14 -2.48
N TYR A 93 -2.99 -6.61 -1.23
CA TYR A 93 -1.98 -6.25 -0.23
C TYR A 93 -1.56 -7.45 0.59
N THR A 94 -0.36 -7.37 1.15
CA THR A 94 0.16 -8.33 2.13
C THR A 94 0.79 -7.59 3.28
N LEU A 95 0.36 -7.88 4.49
CA LEU A 95 1.01 -7.39 5.70
C LEU A 95 2.34 -8.12 5.87
N LEU A 96 3.42 -7.35 5.94
CA LEU A 96 4.75 -7.91 6.14
C LEU A 96 4.98 -8.10 7.64
N ARG A 97 5.77 -9.12 8.00
CA ARG A 97 6.23 -9.24 9.38
C ARG A 97 7.28 -8.18 9.65
N ARG A 98 7.05 -7.36 10.68
CA ARG A 98 8.14 -6.54 11.25
C ARG A 98 9.11 -7.51 11.91
N VAL A 99 10.32 -7.63 11.37
CA VAL A 99 11.41 -8.30 12.09
C VAL A 99 11.92 -7.28 13.12
N PRO A 100 11.78 -7.52 14.44
CA PRO A 100 12.33 -6.61 15.43
C PRO A 100 13.86 -6.58 15.30
N LEU A 101 14.47 -5.40 15.44
CA LEU A 101 15.93 -5.21 15.35
C LEU A 101 16.72 -6.10 16.32
N SER A 102 16.07 -6.64 17.35
CA SER A 102 16.66 -7.60 18.31
C SER A 102 16.82 -9.03 17.77
N ALA A 103 16.24 -9.36 16.62
CA ALA A 103 16.31 -10.69 16.01
C ALA A 103 17.51 -10.87 15.07
N VAL A 104 18.32 -9.81 14.87
CA VAL A 104 19.64 -9.90 14.24
C VAL A 104 20.66 -10.06 15.37
N ARG A 105 20.90 -11.30 15.77
CA ARG A 105 22.03 -11.70 16.62
C ARG A 105 22.76 -12.84 15.96
#